data_AF-A0AAN5BZ27-F1
#
_entry.id   AF-A0AAN5BZ27-F1
#
_cell.length_a   1.000
_cell.length_b   1.000
_cell.length_c   1.000
_cell.angle_alpha   90.00
_cell.angle_beta   90.00
_cell.angle_gamma   90.00
#
_symmetry.space_group_name_H-M   'P 1'
#
loop_
_entity.id
_entity.type
_entity.pdbx_description
1 polymer ?
#
loop_
_entity_poly.entity_id
_entity_poly.type
_entity_poly.pdbx_seq_one_letter_code
_entity_poly.pdbx_strand_id
1 'polypeptide(L)'
;MKSKTLLGLGNTESAKPSMATSTATVPFDQGPRHPIRPVHHSYDPVHTISDPLKHDLFGFLATAAKDDPALHRSSFCLSPEDLGVPWQTFFPACRQNRQWREAEDAAQELTDRLFRAGDSLMSSFCKHWRDLTEILQLVETAVACTVYTYPRANVVRIRLLAQLHVVMWIHDGISVCLCNFKQIFVNRLVDVPGIAKCHQVRSQRPVAI
;
A
#
# COMPACT_ATOMS: atom_id res chain seq x y z
N MET A 1 -35.35 59.49 -59.50
CA MET A 1 -34.53 59.74 -60.72
C MET A 1 -33.05 59.76 -60.31
N LYS A 2 -32.21 58.94 -60.97
CA LYS A 2 -30.71 58.90 -61.01
C LYS A 2 -29.99 58.55 -59.67
N SER A 3 -29.41 57.35 -59.43
CA SER A 3 -28.26 56.60 -60.05
C SER A 3 -26.92 57.39 -59.90
N LYS A 4 -25.75 56.92 -59.43
CA LYS A 4 -24.94 55.66 -59.49
C LYS A 4 -23.85 55.69 -58.38
N THR A 5 -23.47 54.61 -57.66
CA THR A 5 -22.59 53.42 -57.93
C THR A 5 -21.07 53.65 -57.78
N LEU A 6 -20.40 52.81 -56.95
CA LEU A 6 -19.14 52.03 -57.15
C LEU A 6 -18.47 51.76 -55.76
N LEU A 7 -18.51 50.54 -55.22
CA LEU A 7 -17.66 49.34 -55.44
C LEU A 7 -16.35 49.33 -54.63
N GLY A 8 -16.18 48.23 -53.88
CA GLY A 8 -14.93 47.73 -53.27
C GLY A 8 -15.28 46.51 -52.41
N LEU A 9 -15.31 45.28 -52.97
CA LEU A 9 -14.19 44.32 -52.93
C LEU A 9 -13.53 44.32 -51.55
N GLY A 10 -13.89 43.43 -50.62
CA GLY A 10 -13.73 42.00 -50.75
C GLY A 10 -12.39 41.61 -50.14
N ASN A 11 -12.36 41.31 -48.84
CA ASN A 11 -11.26 40.61 -48.18
C ASN A 11 -11.87 39.61 -47.20
N THR A 12 -12.01 38.38 -47.68
CA THR A 12 -12.19 37.18 -46.85
C THR A 12 -10.86 36.90 -46.16
N GLU A 13 -10.74 37.34 -44.91
CA GLU A 13 -9.60 36.97 -44.08
C GLU A 13 -9.74 35.50 -43.68
N SER A 14 -8.90 34.67 -44.31
CA SER A 14 -8.75 33.25 -44.09
C SER A 14 -8.57 32.94 -42.61
N ALA A 15 -9.53 32.22 -42.03
CA ALA A 15 -9.41 31.63 -40.70
C ALA A 15 -8.14 30.76 -40.66
N LYS A 16 -7.10 31.24 -39.95
CA LYS A 16 -5.98 30.40 -39.55
C LYS A 16 -6.49 29.36 -38.56
N PRO A 17 -6.29 28.06 -38.77
CA PRO A 17 -6.47 27.08 -37.71
C PRO A 17 -5.36 27.33 -36.69
N SER A 18 -5.69 28.06 -35.64
CA SER A 18 -4.92 28.05 -34.41
C SER A 18 -4.94 26.61 -33.88
N MET A 19 -3.87 25.85 -34.16
CA MET A 19 -3.52 24.72 -33.31
C MET A 19 -3.10 25.29 -31.95
N ALA A 20 -4.09 25.72 -31.17
CA ALA A 20 -3.96 25.73 -29.74
C ALA A 20 -3.83 24.26 -29.35
N THR A 21 -2.59 23.77 -29.27
CA THR A 21 -2.26 22.62 -28.46
C THR A 21 -2.77 22.97 -27.07
N SER A 22 -3.96 22.49 -26.74
CA SER A 22 -4.53 22.58 -25.41
C SER A 22 -3.66 21.71 -24.52
N THR A 23 -2.53 22.27 -24.08
CA THR A 23 -1.85 21.83 -22.88
C THR A 23 -2.82 22.15 -21.76
N ALA A 24 -3.80 21.25 -21.56
CA ALA A 24 -4.59 21.23 -20.36
C ALA A 24 -3.59 21.03 -19.23
N THR A 25 -3.20 22.14 -18.60
CA THR A 25 -2.39 22.13 -17.39
C THR A 25 -3.24 21.45 -16.34
N VAL A 26 -3.08 20.14 -16.24
CA VAL A 26 -3.75 19.33 -15.23
C VAL A 26 -3.30 19.90 -13.88
N PRO A 27 -4.22 20.43 -13.05
CA PRO A 27 -3.87 20.97 -11.75
C PRO A 27 -3.13 19.91 -10.93
N PHE A 28 -1.99 20.29 -10.37
CA PHE A 28 -1.22 19.45 -9.48
C PHE A 28 -2.09 19.01 -8.29
N ASP A 29 -2.09 17.71 -8.01
CA ASP A 29 -2.93 17.05 -7.02
C ASP A 29 -4.39 17.58 -7.02
N GLN A 30 -5.06 17.55 -8.17
CA GLN A 30 -6.53 17.43 -8.16
C GLN A 30 -6.83 16.28 -7.18
N GLY A 31 -7.60 16.59 -6.13
CA GLY A 31 -8.03 15.65 -5.11
C GLY A 31 -8.61 14.36 -5.71
N PRO A 32 -9.00 13.39 -4.87
CA PRO A 32 -9.32 12.03 -5.31
C PRO A 32 -10.28 11.98 -6.52
N ARG A 33 -9.73 11.74 -7.73
CA ARG A 33 -10.52 11.37 -8.92
C ARG A 33 -11.07 9.94 -8.83
N HIS A 34 -10.47 9.15 -7.94
CA HIS A 34 -10.91 7.83 -7.52
C HIS A 34 -11.19 7.89 -6.02
N PRO A 35 -12.17 7.13 -5.51
CA PRO A 35 -12.54 7.19 -4.11
C PRO A 35 -11.32 6.94 -3.22
N ILE A 36 -11.24 7.73 -2.14
CA ILE A 36 -10.34 7.44 -1.02
C ILE A 36 -10.67 6.03 -0.52
N ARG A 37 -9.64 5.25 -0.20
CA ARG A 37 -9.85 3.93 0.40
C ARG A 37 -10.53 4.14 1.76
N PRO A 38 -11.63 3.43 2.06
CA PRO A 38 -12.28 3.56 3.36
C PRO A 38 -11.30 3.30 4.51
N VAL A 39 -11.40 4.14 5.54
CA VAL A 39 -10.67 3.97 6.81
C VAL A 39 -11.65 3.45 7.83
N HIS A 40 -11.42 2.25 8.34
CA HIS A 40 -12.32 1.60 9.31
C HIS A 40 -11.84 1.74 10.76
N HIS A 41 -10.56 2.04 10.95
CA HIS A 41 -9.92 2.07 12.25
C HIS A 41 -8.95 3.25 12.33
N SER A 42 -8.91 3.89 13.49
CA SER A 42 -7.91 4.89 13.88
C SER A 42 -7.28 4.44 15.19
N TYR A 43 -5.96 4.38 15.24
CA TYR A 43 -5.23 4.00 16.45
C TYR A 43 -4.38 5.18 16.91
N ASP A 44 -4.55 5.57 18.17
CA ASP A 44 -3.78 6.63 18.80
C ASP A 44 -2.95 6.07 19.99
N PRO A 45 -1.69 5.68 19.75
CA PRO A 45 -0.83 5.14 20.80
C PRO A 45 -0.32 6.21 21.78
N VAL A 46 -0.34 7.48 21.39
CA VAL A 46 0.29 8.58 22.15
C VAL A 46 -0.76 9.35 22.96
N HIS A 47 -2.05 9.07 22.75
CA HIS A 47 -3.17 9.78 23.36
C HIS A 47 -3.02 11.28 23.13
N THR A 48 -3.28 11.69 21.89
CA THR A 48 -3.22 13.07 21.39
C THR A 48 -4.16 14.01 22.17
N ILE A 49 -3.71 14.43 23.34
CA ILE A 49 -4.37 15.43 24.20
C ILE A 49 -3.72 16.82 23.97
N SER A 50 -2.63 16.89 23.18
CA SER A 50 -1.86 18.12 22.96
C SER A 50 -2.02 18.70 21.56
N ASP A 51 -1.65 19.99 21.44
CA ASP A 51 -1.77 20.82 20.24
C ASP A 51 -1.32 20.11 18.95
N PRO A 52 -1.95 20.42 17.78
CA PRO A 52 -1.60 19.83 16.50
C PRO A 52 -0.10 19.94 16.21
N LEU A 53 0.52 18.82 15.86
CA LEU A 53 1.93 18.79 15.52
C LEU A 53 2.17 19.57 14.23
N LYS A 54 3.12 20.49 14.22
CA LYS A 54 3.49 21.20 12.98
C LYS A 54 4.25 20.26 12.05
N HIS A 55 3.70 19.99 10.87
CA HIS A 55 4.33 19.13 9.86
C HIS A 55 5.29 19.89 8.92
N ASP A 56 6.16 20.77 9.46
CA ASP A 56 6.99 21.70 8.68
C ASP A 56 8.41 21.19 8.39
N LEU A 57 8.91 20.22 9.15
CA LEU A 57 10.30 19.72 9.03
C LEU A 57 10.61 19.12 7.65
N PHE A 58 9.63 18.49 7.00
CA PHE A 58 9.80 17.82 5.71
C PHE A 58 8.97 18.46 4.59
N GLY A 59 8.76 19.78 4.62
CA GLY A 59 7.91 20.51 3.67
C GLY A 59 8.21 20.24 2.18
N PHE A 60 9.46 19.90 1.82
CA PHE A 60 9.83 19.51 0.45
C PHE A 60 9.08 18.27 -0.06
N LEU A 61 8.64 17.36 0.83
CA LEU A 61 7.87 16.17 0.46
C LEU A 61 6.44 16.50 0.02
N ALA A 62 5.86 17.61 0.50
CA ALA A 62 4.52 18.03 0.11
C ALA A 62 4.42 18.31 -1.40
N THR A 63 5.52 18.74 -2.01
CA THR A 63 5.60 19.05 -3.44
C THR A 63 6.35 18.00 -4.25
N ALA A 64 6.86 16.92 -3.64
CA ALA A 64 7.70 15.94 -4.34
C ALA A 64 7.02 15.31 -5.57
N ALA A 65 5.70 15.21 -5.60
CA ALA A 65 4.97 14.71 -6.76
C ALA A 65 4.92 15.70 -7.95
N LYS A 66 5.21 17.00 -7.74
CA LYS A 66 5.31 17.99 -8.84
C LYS A 66 6.46 17.63 -9.77
N ASP A 67 7.53 17.13 -9.17
CA ASP A 67 8.77 16.77 -9.86
C ASP A 67 8.80 15.29 -10.30
N ASP A 68 7.81 14.48 -9.87
CA ASP A 68 7.61 13.09 -10.31
C ASP A 68 6.21 12.88 -10.94
N PRO A 69 6.09 13.04 -12.27
CA PRO A 69 4.84 12.80 -12.99
C PRO A 69 4.32 11.36 -12.91
N ALA A 70 5.17 10.36 -12.62
CA ALA A 70 4.72 8.99 -12.42
C ALA A 70 4.01 8.87 -11.07
N LEU A 71 4.58 9.47 -10.01
CA LEU A 71 3.97 9.53 -8.69
C LEU A 71 2.64 10.28 -8.70
N HIS A 72 2.56 11.42 -9.37
CA HIS A 72 1.30 12.18 -9.48
C HIS A 72 0.20 11.40 -10.24
N ARG A 73 0.58 10.60 -11.24
CA ARG A 73 -0.38 9.77 -11.99
C ARG A 73 -0.89 8.58 -11.17
N SER A 74 -0.05 7.93 -10.39
CA SER A 74 -0.43 6.73 -9.64
C SER A 74 -0.95 7.01 -8.24
N SER A 75 -0.77 8.21 -7.70
CA SER A 75 -1.17 8.54 -6.33
C SER A 75 -1.74 9.94 -6.19
N PHE A 76 -2.28 10.24 -5.02
CA PHE A 76 -2.66 11.58 -4.59
C PHE A 76 -2.28 11.79 -3.13
N CYS A 77 -2.07 13.06 -2.77
CA CYS A 77 -1.83 13.45 -1.39
C CYS A 77 -3.12 13.31 -0.56
N LEU A 78 -2.97 12.85 0.67
CA LEU A 78 -4.00 12.78 1.69
C LEU A 78 -3.50 13.48 2.95
N SER A 79 -4.41 14.18 3.62
CA SER A 79 -4.28 14.61 5.01
C SER A 79 -4.96 13.54 5.88
N PRO A 80 -4.21 12.75 6.67
CA PRO A 80 -4.81 11.74 7.54
C PRO A 80 -5.70 12.36 8.63
N GLU A 81 -5.37 13.57 9.08
CA GLU A 81 -6.16 14.31 10.07
C GLU A 81 -7.56 14.65 9.53
N ASP A 82 -7.69 14.99 8.24
CA ASP A 82 -8.99 15.24 7.59
C ASP A 82 -9.87 13.97 7.57
N LEU A 83 -9.27 12.79 7.75
CA LEU A 83 -9.95 11.49 7.85
C LEU A 83 -10.16 11.04 9.30
N GLY A 84 -9.86 11.89 10.29
CA GLY A 84 -9.92 11.55 11.72
C GLY A 84 -8.84 10.57 12.17
N VAL A 85 -7.75 10.41 11.39
CA VAL A 85 -6.63 9.56 11.75
C VAL A 85 -5.55 10.41 12.44
N PRO A 86 -5.15 10.09 13.68
CA PRO A 86 -4.05 10.76 14.35
C PRO A 86 -2.75 10.68 13.53
N TRP A 87 -2.11 11.82 13.28
CA TRP A 87 -0.92 11.89 12.43
C TRP A 87 0.32 12.35 13.22
N GLN A 88 0.83 11.46 14.07
CA GLN A 88 1.95 11.73 14.98
C GLN A 88 3.31 11.67 14.28
N THR A 89 3.51 12.52 13.28
CA THR A 89 4.76 12.61 12.52
C THR A 89 4.99 14.01 11.97
N PHE A 90 6.25 14.40 11.74
CA PHE A 90 6.58 15.65 11.07
C PHE A 90 6.43 15.58 9.54
N PHE A 91 6.07 14.41 8.99
CA PHE A 91 5.83 14.29 7.55
C PHE A 91 4.59 15.09 7.13
N PRO A 92 4.69 15.95 6.10
CA PRO A 92 3.63 16.89 5.72
C PRO A 92 2.45 16.24 5.02
N ALA A 93 2.58 14.98 4.61
CA ALA A 93 1.63 14.33 3.73
C ALA A 93 1.72 12.81 3.82
N CYS A 94 0.56 12.17 3.70
CA CYS A 94 0.44 10.78 3.29
C CYS A 94 0.10 10.74 1.78
N ARG A 95 0.49 9.68 1.07
CA ARG A 95 0.03 9.47 -0.31
C ARG A 95 -0.66 8.12 -0.43
N GLN A 96 -1.82 8.12 -1.07
CA GLN A 96 -2.55 6.90 -1.39
C GLN A 96 -2.40 6.57 -2.87
N ASN A 97 -2.07 5.32 -3.17
CA ASN A 97 -2.15 4.80 -4.52
C ASN A 97 -3.62 4.82 -5.04
N ARG A 98 -3.81 5.24 -6.29
CA ARG A 98 -5.14 5.34 -6.93
C ARG A 98 -5.73 3.97 -7.26
N GLN A 99 -4.87 2.98 -7.49
CA GLN A 99 -5.22 1.63 -7.89
C GLN A 99 -5.44 0.71 -6.66
N TRP A 100 -5.95 1.24 -5.55
CA TRP A 100 -6.12 0.47 -4.32
C TRP A 100 -7.08 -0.73 -4.46
N ARG A 101 -8.10 -0.61 -5.32
CA ARG A 101 -9.02 -1.73 -5.63
C ARG A 101 -8.29 -2.88 -6.33
N GLU A 102 -7.34 -2.58 -7.20
CA GLU A 102 -6.52 -3.61 -7.85
C GLU A 102 -5.65 -4.36 -6.85
N ALA A 103 -5.17 -3.66 -5.82
CA ALA A 103 -4.44 -4.29 -4.71
C ALA A 103 -5.35 -5.21 -3.90
N GLU A 104 -6.56 -4.74 -3.57
CA GLU A 104 -7.59 -5.50 -2.85
C GLU A 104 -8.00 -6.77 -3.62
N ASP A 105 -8.37 -6.62 -4.89
CA ASP A 105 -8.75 -7.74 -5.75
C ASP A 105 -7.62 -8.79 -5.84
N ALA A 106 -6.37 -8.35 -6.04
CA ALA A 106 -5.24 -9.27 -6.16
C ALA A 106 -4.88 -9.98 -4.85
N ALA A 107 -5.01 -9.29 -3.71
CA ALA A 107 -4.82 -9.88 -2.39
C ALA A 107 -5.91 -10.92 -2.09
N GLN A 108 -7.18 -10.57 -2.32
CA GLN A 108 -8.30 -11.49 -2.13
C GLN A 108 -8.20 -12.71 -3.04
N GLU A 109 -7.84 -12.51 -4.32
CA GLU A 109 -7.66 -13.58 -5.30
C GLU A 109 -6.62 -14.61 -4.84
N LEU A 110 -5.47 -14.14 -4.33
CA LEU A 110 -4.43 -15.04 -3.84
C LEU A 110 -4.86 -15.75 -2.56
N THR A 111 -5.44 -15.02 -1.62
CA THR A 111 -5.98 -15.58 -0.37
C THR A 111 -7.01 -16.67 -0.67
N ASP A 112 -7.99 -16.42 -1.54
CA ASP A 112 -8.98 -17.41 -1.93
C ASP A 112 -8.34 -18.67 -2.52
N ARG A 113 -7.31 -18.52 -3.37
CA ARG A 113 -6.57 -19.66 -3.93
C ARG A 113 -5.83 -20.46 -2.86
N LEU A 114 -5.22 -19.80 -1.88
CA LEU A 114 -4.48 -20.46 -0.80
C LEU A 114 -5.40 -21.21 0.16
N PHE A 115 -6.54 -20.62 0.50
CA PHE A 115 -7.46 -21.14 1.52
C PHE A 115 -8.55 -22.07 0.98
N ARG A 116 -8.94 -21.96 -0.29
CA ARG A 116 -9.91 -22.89 -0.92
C ARG A 116 -9.27 -24.15 -1.51
N ALA A 117 -7.96 -24.17 -1.75
CA ALA A 117 -7.25 -25.35 -2.27
C ALA A 117 -7.07 -26.41 -1.18
N GLY A 118 -8.14 -27.16 -0.90
CA GLY A 118 -8.26 -28.09 0.24
C GLY A 118 -7.12 -29.09 0.46
N ASP A 119 -6.39 -29.49 -0.58
CA ASP A 119 -5.42 -30.60 -0.50
C ASP A 119 -3.97 -30.24 -0.90
N SER A 120 -3.63 -28.96 -1.04
CA SER A 120 -2.23 -28.58 -1.32
C SER A 120 -1.37 -28.60 -0.04
N LEU A 121 -0.05 -28.81 -0.18
CA LEU A 121 0.93 -28.60 0.90
C LEU A 121 0.73 -27.22 1.57
N MET A 122 0.30 -26.23 0.79
CA MET A 122 0.03 -24.86 1.24
C MET A 122 -1.25 -24.74 2.08
N SER A 123 -2.25 -25.59 1.84
CA SER A 123 -3.44 -25.69 2.70
C SER A 123 -3.04 -26.08 4.13
N SER A 124 -2.05 -26.96 4.28
CA SER A 124 -1.57 -27.41 5.60
C SER A 124 -0.95 -26.27 6.43
N PHE A 125 -0.25 -25.34 5.79
CA PHE A 125 0.31 -24.14 6.42
C PHE A 125 -0.78 -23.11 6.77
N CYS A 126 -1.85 -23.08 5.98
CA CYS A 126 -2.98 -22.17 6.17
C CYS A 126 -4.01 -22.68 7.22
N LYS A 127 -3.91 -23.93 7.69
CA LYS A 127 -4.82 -24.52 8.71
C LYS A 127 -4.86 -23.77 10.04
N HIS A 128 -3.86 -22.93 10.33
CA HIS A 128 -3.84 -22.09 11.54
C HIS A 128 -4.81 -20.90 11.42
N TRP A 129 -4.92 -20.33 10.22
CA TRP A 129 -5.70 -19.13 9.90
C TRP A 129 -7.15 -19.49 9.55
N ARG A 130 -7.85 -20.22 10.43
CA ARG A 130 -9.19 -20.76 10.13
C ARG A 130 -10.34 -19.82 10.42
N ASP A 131 -10.11 -18.70 11.11
CA ASP A 131 -11.14 -17.69 11.30
C ASP A 131 -11.21 -16.78 10.07
N LEU A 132 -12.41 -16.65 9.49
CA LEU A 132 -12.68 -15.71 8.40
C LEU A 132 -12.25 -14.29 8.77
N THR A 133 -12.36 -13.92 10.05
CA THR A 133 -11.94 -12.62 10.57
C THR A 133 -10.43 -12.39 10.40
N GLU A 134 -9.61 -13.39 10.71
CA GLU A 134 -8.15 -13.33 10.57
C GLU A 134 -7.75 -13.22 9.09
N ILE A 135 -8.45 -13.94 8.21
CA ILE A 135 -8.22 -13.89 6.76
C ILE A 135 -8.56 -12.50 6.21
N LEU A 136 -9.68 -11.91 6.65
CA LEU A 136 -10.05 -10.55 6.23
C LEU A 136 -9.06 -9.50 6.75
N GLN A 137 -8.57 -9.66 7.99
CA GLN A 137 -7.54 -8.79 8.55
C GLN A 137 -6.21 -8.90 7.80
N LEU A 138 -5.82 -10.11 7.38
CA LEU A 138 -4.66 -10.35 6.54
C LEU A 138 -4.75 -9.58 5.22
N VAL A 139 -5.89 -9.69 4.52
CA VAL A 139 -6.13 -8.95 3.27
C VAL A 139 -6.11 -7.44 3.52
N GLU A 140 -6.85 -6.97 4.53
CA GLU A 140 -6.92 -5.55 4.90
C GLU A 140 -5.53 -4.97 5.18
N THR A 141 -4.70 -5.69 5.95
CA THR A 141 -3.33 -5.29 6.29
C THR A 141 -2.43 -5.29 5.06
N ALA A 142 -2.48 -6.35 4.23
CA ALA A 142 -1.68 -6.44 3.01
C ALA A 142 -1.98 -5.29 2.04
N VAL A 143 -3.26 -4.97 1.87
CA VAL A 143 -3.72 -3.88 1.01
C VAL A 143 -3.29 -2.53 1.57
N ALA A 144 -3.50 -2.27 2.87
CA ALA A 144 -3.10 -1.02 3.51
C ALA A 144 -1.59 -0.77 3.39
N CYS A 145 -0.76 -1.76 3.73
CA CYS A 145 0.70 -1.67 3.57
C CYS A 145 1.07 -1.34 2.13
N THR A 146 0.44 -2.02 1.17
CA THR A 146 0.77 -1.86 -0.24
C THR A 146 0.39 -0.48 -0.77
N VAL A 147 -0.81 0.00 -0.45
CA VAL A 147 -1.39 1.23 -1.01
C VAL A 147 -0.70 2.49 -0.51
N TYR A 148 -0.28 2.51 0.76
CA TYR A 148 0.34 3.68 1.39
C TYR A 148 1.88 3.67 1.31
N THR A 149 2.52 2.50 1.21
CA THR A 149 3.99 2.40 1.12
C THR A 149 4.50 2.51 -0.32
N TYR A 150 3.70 2.10 -1.31
CA TYR A 150 4.11 2.08 -2.72
C TYR A 150 3.25 2.99 -3.60
N PRO A 151 3.16 4.31 -3.31
CA PRO A 151 2.29 5.23 -4.03
C PRO A 151 2.63 5.34 -5.53
N ARG A 152 3.87 5.03 -5.92
CA ARG A 152 4.34 5.06 -7.32
C ARG A 152 4.01 3.80 -8.14
N ALA A 153 3.43 2.77 -7.53
CA ALA A 153 3.14 1.52 -8.24
C ALA A 153 2.03 1.72 -9.28
N ASN A 154 2.22 1.14 -10.47
CA ASN A 154 1.17 1.02 -11.47
C ASN A 154 0.32 -0.23 -11.18
N VAL A 155 -0.73 -0.47 -11.98
CA VAL A 155 -1.66 -1.60 -11.82
C VAL A 155 -0.93 -2.94 -11.68
N VAL A 156 0.01 -3.25 -12.59
CA VAL A 156 0.73 -4.53 -12.54
C VAL A 156 1.55 -4.66 -11.26
N ARG A 157 2.26 -3.59 -10.88
CA ARG A 157 3.11 -3.59 -9.68
C ARG A 157 2.30 -3.65 -8.39
N ILE A 158 1.21 -2.91 -8.28
CA ILE A 158 0.41 -2.87 -7.04
C ILE A 158 -0.23 -4.23 -6.76
N ARG A 159 -0.70 -4.92 -7.82
CA ARG A 159 -1.23 -6.29 -7.71
C ARG A 159 -0.18 -7.28 -7.21
N LEU A 160 1.03 -7.25 -7.80
CA LEU A 160 2.15 -8.10 -7.37
C LEU A 160 2.59 -7.79 -5.93
N LEU A 161 2.67 -6.52 -5.56
CA LEU A 161 3.03 -6.10 -4.20
C LEU A 161 1.99 -6.53 -3.17
N ALA A 162 0.70 -6.44 -3.50
CA ALA A 162 -0.38 -6.88 -2.60
C ALA A 162 -0.30 -8.40 -2.34
N GLN A 163 -0.12 -9.18 -3.39
CA GLN A 163 0.11 -10.63 -3.30
C GLN A 163 1.36 -10.97 -2.49
N LEU A 164 2.46 -10.23 -2.69
CA LEU A 164 3.67 -10.39 -1.90
C LEU A 164 3.42 -10.15 -0.42
N HIS A 165 2.68 -9.10 -0.05
CA HIS A 165 2.37 -8.83 1.36
C HIS A 165 1.51 -9.94 1.97
N VAL A 166 0.53 -10.50 1.25
CA VAL A 166 -0.24 -11.66 1.73
C VAL A 166 0.69 -12.82 2.09
N VAL A 167 1.60 -13.19 1.19
CA VAL A 167 2.57 -14.28 1.44
C VAL A 167 3.49 -13.95 2.62
N MET A 168 3.98 -12.70 2.69
CA MET A 168 4.87 -12.25 3.75
C MET A 168 4.23 -12.37 5.13
N TRP A 169 2.99 -11.91 5.28
CA TRP A 169 2.25 -11.98 6.54
C TRP A 169 1.91 -13.42 6.95
N ILE A 170 1.52 -14.28 5.99
CA ILE A 170 1.33 -15.70 6.25
C ILE A 170 2.63 -16.33 6.74
N HIS A 171 3.76 -16.04 6.07
CA HIS A 171 5.07 -16.58 6.43
C HIS A 171 5.54 -16.11 7.82
N ASP A 172 5.31 -14.84 8.17
CA ASP A 172 5.66 -14.30 9.49
C ASP A 172 4.81 -14.94 10.60
N GLY A 173 3.50 -15.05 10.40
CA GLY A 173 2.61 -15.77 11.32
C GLY A 173 3.00 -17.24 11.50
N ILE A 174 3.45 -17.91 10.44
CA ILE A 174 4.01 -19.26 10.52
C ILE A 174 5.32 -19.28 11.30
N SER A 175 6.22 -18.32 11.09
CA SER A 175 7.49 -18.23 11.82
C SER A 175 7.25 -18.05 13.32
N VAL A 176 6.34 -17.17 13.72
CA VAL A 176 5.94 -16.98 15.13
C VAL A 176 5.30 -18.26 15.70
N CYS A 177 4.41 -18.91 14.94
CA CYS A 177 3.76 -20.15 15.36
C CYS A 177 4.78 -21.30 15.53
N LEU A 178 5.70 -21.48 14.58
CA LEU A 178 6.76 -22.50 14.64
C LEU A 178 7.74 -22.25 15.79
N CYS A 179 8.04 -20.99 16.11
CA CYS A 179 8.82 -20.63 17.30
C CYS A 179 8.10 -21.06 18.59
N ASN A 180 6.80 -20.79 18.69
CA ASN A 180 5.98 -21.23 19.82
C ASN A 180 5.88 -22.76 19.91
N PHE A 181 5.72 -23.45 18.77
CA PHE A 181 5.74 -24.91 18.71
C PHE A 181 7.08 -25.51 19.16
N LYS A 182 8.21 -24.97 18.70
CA LYS A 182 9.54 -25.43 19.15
C LYS A 182 9.72 -25.19 20.66
N GLN A 183 9.21 -24.10 21.22
CA GLN A 183 9.29 -23.84 22.65
C GLN A 183 8.41 -24.80 23.48
N ILE A 184 7.27 -25.23 22.95
CA ILE A 184 6.42 -26.26 23.56
C ILE A 184 7.12 -27.65 23.54
N PHE A 185 7.84 -28.00 22.46
CA PHE A 185 8.58 -29.25 22.36
C PHE A 185 9.92 -29.26 23.11
N VAL A 186 10.58 -28.12 23.29
CA VAL A 186 11.75 -28.03 24.17
C VAL A 186 11.36 -28.24 25.64
N ASN A 187 10.13 -27.84 26.03
CA ASN A 187 9.60 -28.04 27.38
C ASN A 187 8.88 -29.40 27.59
N ARG A 188 8.59 -30.14 26.53
CA ARG A 188 8.11 -31.53 26.61
C ARG A 188 9.08 -32.42 25.86
N LEU A 189 9.95 -33.08 26.61
CA LEU A 189 10.74 -34.23 26.17
C LEU A 189 9.81 -35.29 25.55
N VAL A 190 9.60 -35.20 24.24
CA VAL A 190 8.98 -36.24 23.44
C VAL A 190 10.00 -36.56 22.36
N ASP A 191 10.67 -37.71 22.51
CA ASP A 191 11.51 -38.27 21.48
C ASP A 191 10.62 -38.58 20.26
N VAL A 192 10.74 -37.75 19.22
CA VAL A 192 10.19 -38.05 17.90
C VAL A 192 11.25 -38.89 17.16
N PRO A 193 10.95 -40.14 16.75
CA PRO A 193 11.90 -40.94 15.98
C PRO A 193 12.06 -40.31 14.59
N GLY A 194 13.29 -39.91 14.23
CA GLY A 194 13.63 -39.44 12.89
C GLY A 194 14.34 -38.08 12.80
N ILE A 195 14.44 -37.33 13.90
CA ILE A 195 15.28 -36.12 13.94
C ILE A 195 16.66 -36.52 14.47
N ALA A 196 17.66 -36.50 13.59
CA ALA A 196 19.05 -36.72 13.98
C ALA A 196 19.45 -35.71 15.07
N LYS A 197 19.81 -36.22 16.26
CA LYS A 197 20.33 -35.40 17.36
C LYS A 197 21.65 -34.78 16.91
N CYS A 198 21.65 -33.47 16.70
CA CYS A 198 22.89 -32.73 16.48
C CYS A 198 23.67 -32.78 17.79
N HIS A 199 24.76 -33.55 17.82
CA HIS A 199 25.62 -33.69 18.99
C HIS A 199 26.20 -32.33 19.36
N GLN A 200 25.70 -31.75 20.46
CA GLN A 200 26.34 -30.61 21.09
C GLN A 200 27.53 -31.12 21.90
N VAL A 201 28.72 -31.04 21.31
CA VAL A 201 29.99 -31.29 22.01
C VAL A 201 30.15 -30.20 23.08
N ARG A 202 29.83 -30.59 24.31
CA ARG A 202 30.01 -29.78 25.52
C ARG A 202 31.50 -29.80 25.89
N SER A 203 32.27 -28.80 25.45
CA SER A 203 33.60 -28.56 26.04
C SER A 203 33.43 -27.67 27.28
N GLN A 204 33.29 -28.32 28.44
CA GLN A 204 33.51 -27.68 29.73
C GLN A 204 34.98 -27.90 30.10
N ARG A 205 35.77 -26.82 30.15
CA ARG A 205 36.97 -26.79 31.00
C ARG A 205 36.61 -26.00 32.26
N PRO A 206 36.82 -26.57 33.46
CA PRO A 206 36.71 -25.82 34.69
C PRO A 206 38.01 -25.02 34.89
N VAL A 207 37.89 -23.74 35.24
CA VAL A 207 38.97 -23.00 35.91
C VAL A 207 38.71 -23.15 37.40
N ALA A 208 39.66 -23.77 38.09
CA ALA A 208 39.72 -23.83 39.54
C ALA A 208 40.66 -22.72 40.04
N ILE A 209 40.16 -21.96 41.03
CA ILE A 209 40.80 -21.00 41.95
C ILE A 209 41.71 -19.94 41.31
#